data_AF-A0A0W0V9W4-F1
#
_entry.id   AF-A0A0W0V9W4-F1
#
_cell.length_a   1.000
_cell.length_b   1.000
_cell.length_c   1.000
_cell.angle_alpha   90.00
_cell.angle_beta   90.00
_cell.angle_gamma   90.00
#
_symmetry.space_group_name_H-M   'P 1'
#
loop_
_entity.id
_entity.type
_entity.pdbx_description
1 polymer ?
#
loop_
_entity_poly.entity_id
_entity_poly.type
_entity_poly.pdbx_seq_one_letter_code
_entity_poly.pdbx_strand_id
1 'polypeptide(L)'
;MAKNDIPAVKALSFNNEYVINVDKDHYIIYPYIDGHLLDESKLTLEHARSIGELYSLIHSANIHHAETDEAQYDYLDDAHWVKLIERSKHSDLMALLPVILDWNQTYFQAIPILKQESVITHRDMHIQNVLWDSHSKPHIIDWESAGLMNPMLEIIGYGMEWHYFISESKYPLFEEIAHHIPSTYF
;
A
#
# COMPACT_ATOMS: atom_id res chain seq x y z
N MET A 1 -7.64 28.30 -1.00
CA MET A 1 -7.50 26.99 -0.33
C MET A 1 -7.31 25.96 -1.43
N ALA A 2 -6.08 25.57 -1.74
CA ALA A 2 -5.84 24.45 -2.64
C ALA A 2 -6.22 23.19 -1.87
N LYS A 3 -7.39 22.61 -2.18
CA LYS A 3 -7.64 21.20 -1.86
C LYS A 3 -6.69 20.43 -2.77
N ASN A 4 -5.60 19.93 -2.20
CA ASN A 4 -4.80 18.93 -2.90
C ASN A 4 -5.66 17.67 -2.99
N ASP A 5 -6.46 17.57 -4.05
CA ASP A 5 -7.28 16.39 -4.28
C ASP A 5 -6.35 15.23 -4.61
N ILE A 6 -6.26 14.25 -3.71
CA ILE A 6 -5.68 12.93 -4.00
C ILE A 6 -6.28 12.48 -5.34
N PRO A 7 -5.48 12.08 -6.35
CA PRO A 7 -5.97 11.69 -7.66
C PRO A 7 -6.59 10.28 -7.63
N ALA A 8 -7.50 10.04 -6.69
CA ALA A 8 -8.23 8.79 -6.53
C ALA A 8 -9.28 8.66 -7.63
N VAL A 9 -9.28 7.52 -8.31
CA VAL A 9 -10.35 7.14 -9.24
C VAL A 9 -11.55 6.68 -8.42
N LYS A 10 -12.53 7.57 -8.30
CA LYS A 10 -13.72 7.34 -7.45
C LYS A 10 -14.77 6.54 -8.22
N ALA A 11 -15.37 5.57 -7.53
CA ALA A 11 -16.54 4.88 -8.04
C ALA A 11 -17.70 5.84 -8.33
N LEU A 12 -18.47 5.55 -9.37
CA LEU A 12 -19.71 6.23 -9.69
C LEU A 12 -20.77 5.82 -8.65
N SER A 13 -21.47 6.81 -8.11
CA SER A 13 -22.61 6.55 -7.22
C SER A 13 -23.92 6.53 -8.01
N PHE A 14 -24.80 5.60 -7.66
CA PHE A 14 -26.16 5.49 -8.17
C PHE A 14 -27.09 5.50 -6.97
N ASN A 15 -28.03 6.45 -6.90
CA ASN A 15 -28.91 6.65 -5.74
C ASN A 15 -28.15 6.78 -4.40
N ASN A 16 -26.99 7.45 -4.41
CA ASN A 16 -26.07 7.60 -3.27
C ASN A 16 -25.45 6.29 -2.77
N GLU A 17 -25.53 5.21 -3.53
CA GLU A 17 -24.83 3.95 -3.26
C GLU A 17 -23.67 3.77 -4.25
N TYR A 18 -22.54 3.26 -3.75
CA TYR A 18 -21.36 2.96 -4.57
C TYR A 18 -21.26 1.48 -4.97
N VAL A 19 -21.93 0.59 -4.21
CA VAL A 19 -22.05 -0.83 -4.51
C VAL A 19 -23.43 -1.10 -5.07
N ILE A 20 -23.49 -1.57 -6.30
CA ILE A 20 -24.73 -1.87 -7.02
C ILE A 20 -24.99 -3.36 -6.89
N ASN A 21 -26.15 -3.71 -6.32
CA ASN A 21 -26.56 -5.09 -6.13
C ASN A 21 -27.52 -5.50 -7.24
N VAL A 22 -27.19 -6.56 -7.99
CA VAL A 22 -28.07 -7.16 -9.00
C VAL A 22 -28.17 -8.65 -8.72
N ASP A 23 -29.37 -9.11 -8.38
CA ASP A 23 -29.63 -10.46 -7.88
C ASP A 23 -28.74 -10.84 -6.69
N LYS A 24 -27.69 -11.64 -6.93
CA LYS A 24 -26.73 -12.13 -5.93
C LYS A 24 -25.33 -11.53 -6.12
N ASP A 25 -25.14 -10.75 -7.16
CA ASP A 25 -23.85 -10.21 -7.59
C ASP A 25 -23.75 -8.73 -7.20
N HIS A 26 -22.52 -8.31 -6.92
CA HIS A 26 -22.20 -6.99 -6.37
C HIS A 26 -21.20 -6.32 -7.32
N TYR A 27 -21.48 -5.08 -7.70
CA TYR A 27 -20.70 -4.35 -8.69
C TYR A 27 -20.30 -2.98 -8.17
N ILE A 28 -19.08 -2.56 -8.51
CA ILE A 28 -18.62 -1.19 -8.35
C ILE A 28 -18.25 -0.69 -9.74
N ILE A 29 -18.78 0.46 -10.14
CA ILE A 29 -18.57 1.02 -11.47
C ILE A 29 -17.61 2.21 -11.35
N TYR A 30 -16.54 2.20 -12.13
CA TYR A 30 -15.58 3.29 -12.19
C TYR A 30 -15.68 4.04 -13.53
N PRO A 31 -15.41 5.36 -13.55
CA PRO A 31 -15.18 6.05 -14.82
C PRO A 31 -13.96 5.45 -15.53
N TYR A 32 -14.05 5.32 -16.85
CA TYR A 32 -12.88 4.93 -17.64
C TYR A 32 -11.82 6.04 -17.58
N ILE A 33 -10.60 5.67 -17.22
CA ILE A 33 -9.43 6.55 -17.24
C ILE A 33 -8.57 6.15 -18.43
N ASP A 34 -8.32 7.10 -19.33
CA ASP A 34 -7.39 6.91 -20.45
C ASP A 34 -5.94 7.06 -19.94
N GLY A 35 -5.50 6.05 -19.20
CA GLY A 35 -4.17 5.96 -18.63
C GLY A 35 -3.54 4.60 -18.91
N HIS A 36 -2.24 4.50 -18.66
CA HIS A 36 -1.47 3.28 -18.87
C HIS A 36 -0.71 2.90 -17.59
N LEU A 37 -0.44 1.61 -17.46
CA LEU A 37 0.47 1.10 -16.44
C LEU A 37 1.91 1.31 -16.89
N LEU A 38 2.78 1.64 -15.93
CA LEU A 38 4.21 1.65 -16.18
C LEU A 38 4.76 0.23 -16.14
N ASP A 39 5.77 -0.01 -16.98
CA ASP A 39 6.65 -1.17 -16.88
C ASP A 39 7.72 -0.84 -15.84
N GLU A 40 8.03 -1.78 -14.94
CA GLU A 40 9.05 -1.59 -13.89
C GLU A 40 10.41 -1.14 -14.48
N SER A 41 10.77 -1.65 -15.66
CA SER A 41 12.00 -1.27 -16.36
C SER A 41 12.04 0.19 -16.86
N LYS A 42 10.88 0.87 -16.86
CA LYS A 42 10.71 2.26 -17.29
C LYS A 42 10.51 3.22 -16.11
N LEU A 43 10.59 2.74 -14.87
CA LEU A 43 10.54 3.61 -13.69
C LEU A 43 11.71 4.60 -13.69
N THR A 44 11.42 5.83 -13.28
CA THR A 44 12.39 6.93 -13.23
C THR A 44 12.35 7.56 -11.85
N LEU A 45 13.36 8.39 -11.54
CA LEU A 45 13.36 9.19 -10.30
C LEU A 45 12.18 10.17 -10.24
N GLU A 46 11.68 10.64 -11.38
CA GLU A 46 10.51 11.52 -11.42
C GLU A 46 9.24 10.75 -11.00
N HIS A 47 9.07 9.51 -11.49
CA HIS A 47 7.98 8.65 -11.02
C HIS A 47 8.09 8.39 -9.52
N ALA A 48 9.28 8.03 -9.03
CA ALA A 48 9.51 7.80 -7.60
C ALA A 48 9.19 9.04 -6.74
N ARG A 49 9.59 10.23 -7.19
CA ARG A 49 9.22 11.50 -6.55
C ARG A 49 7.71 11.68 -6.49
N SER A 50 7.01 11.50 -7.62
CA SER A 50 5.55 11.62 -7.66
C SER A 50 4.87 10.64 -6.71
N ILE A 51 5.36 9.41 -6.60
CA ILE A 51 4.84 8.42 -5.63
C ILE A 51 5.11 8.84 -4.18
N GLY A 52 6.29 9.37 -3.86
CA GLY A 52 6.58 9.93 -2.53
C GLY A 52 5.68 11.11 -2.17
N GLU A 53 5.45 12.02 -3.12
CA GLU A 53 4.50 13.12 -2.97
C GLU A 53 3.06 12.63 -2.76
N LEU A 54 2.66 11.54 -3.43
CA LEU A 54 1.35 10.92 -3.23
C LEU A 54 1.20 10.28 -1.85
N TYR A 55 2.20 9.52 -1.37
CA TYR A 55 2.20 9.01 0.01
C TYR A 55 2.03 10.15 1.01
N SER A 56 2.84 11.21 0.87
CA SER A 56 2.75 12.41 1.71
C SER A 56 1.35 13.04 1.67
N LEU A 57 0.77 13.15 0.48
CA LEU A 57 -0.57 13.71 0.31
C LEU A 57 -1.66 12.85 0.97
N ILE A 58 -1.61 11.53 0.78
CA ILE A 58 -2.58 10.59 1.36
C ILE A 58 -2.49 10.62 2.88
N HIS A 59 -1.28 10.47 3.42
CA HIS A 59 -1.07 10.38 4.87
C HIS A 59 -1.39 11.69 5.61
N SER A 60 -1.21 12.84 4.94
CA SER A 60 -1.53 14.16 5.50
C SER A 60 -2.97 14.61 5.29
N ALA A 61 -3.80 13.82 4.59
CA ALA A 61 -5.18 14.18 4.27
C ALA A 61 -6.10 14.31 5.52
N ASN A 62 -5.61 13.89 6.69
CA ASN A 62 -6.28 14.00 7.99
C ASN A 62 -7.76 13.56 7.93
N ILE A 63 -7.97 12.40 7.31
CA ILE A 63 -9.28 11.78 7.16
C ILE A 63 -9.65 11.16 8.51
N HIS A 64 -10.62 11.76 9.19
CA HIS A 64 -11.11 11.27 10.47
C HIS A 64 -12.08 10.11 10.25
N HIS A 65 -11.73 8.94 10.76
CA HIS A 65 -12.67 7.82 10.91
C HIS A 65 -13.37 7.89 12.28
N ALA A 66 -14.38 7.06 12.50
CA ALA A 66 -15.03 6.92 13.80
C ALA A 66 -14.00 6.68 14.92
N GLU A 67 -14.23 7.24 16.11
CA GLU A 67 -13.28 7.20 17.25
C GLU A 67 -12.89 5.79 17.72
N THR A 68 -13.61 4.76 17.26
CA THR A 68 -13.41 3.36 17.61
C THR A 68 -12.51 2.58 16.66
N ASP A 69 -12.08 3.17 15.55
CA ASP A 69 -11.30 2.47 14.55
C ASP A 69 -9.82 2.42 14.95
N GLU A 70 -9.31 1.21 15.08
CA GLU A 70 -7.88 0.93 15.29
C GLU A 70 -7.30 0.28 14.05
N ALA A 71 -6.04 0.63 13.74
CA ALA A 71 -5.24 -0.10 12.74
C ALA A 71 -5.19 -1.59 13.10
N GLN A 72 -5.60 -2.42 12.13
CA GLN A 72 -5.55 -3.86 12.23
C GLN A 72 -4.23 -4.36 11.65
N TYR A 73 -3.57 -5.25 12.36
CA TYR A 73 -2.31 -5.87 11.95
C TYR A 73 -2.52 -7.36 11.84
N ASP A 74 -2.30 -7.91 10.65
CA ASP A 74 -2.48 -9.33 10.37
C ASP A 74 -1.33 -10.12 11.01
N TYR A 75 -1.64 -10.84 12.08
CA TYR A 75 -0.69 -11.70 12.79
C TYR A 75 -1.22 -13.12 12.87
N LEU A 76 -0.40 -14.08 12.43
CA LEU A 76 -0.62 -15.50 12.65
C LEU A 76 0.37 -15.96 13.71
N ASP A 77 -0.10 -16.74 14.69
CA ASP A 77 0.82 -17.34 15.65
C ASP A 77 1.75 -18.37 14.98
N ASP A 78 2.85 -18.69 15.67
CA ASP A 78 3.87 -19.61 15.18
C ASP A 78 3.30 -21.00 14.85
N ALA A 79 2.32 -21.48 15.62
CA ALA A 79 1.71 -22.77 15.36
C ALA A 79 0.93 -22.79 14.04
N HIS A 80 0.27 -21.69 13.70
CA HIS A 80 -0.37 -21.50 12.40
C HIS A 80 0.65 -21.46 11.27
N TRP A 81 1.76 -20.72 11.42
CA TRP A 81 2.83 -20.68 10.42
C TRP A 81 3.44 -22.06 10.15
N VAL A 82 3.79 -22.80 11.21
CA VAL A 82 4.31 -24.17 11.11
C VAL A 82 3.34 -25.04 10.31
N LYS A 83 2.05 -25.01 10.67
CA LYS A 83 1.01 -25.80 10.00
C LYS A 83 0.86 -25.44 8.51
N LEU A 84 0.96 -24.15 8.15
CA LEU A 84 0.89 -23.71 6.75
C LEU A 84 2.12 -24.19 5.96
N ILE A 85 3.31 -24.03 6.52
CA ILE A 85 4.56 -24.40 5.86
C ILE A 85 4.68 -25.92 5.70
N GLU A 86 4.32 -26.71 6.72
CA GLU A 86 4.28 -28.18 6.62
C GLU A 86 3.30 -28.66 5.54
N ARG A 87 2.13 -28.01 5.43
CA ARG A 87 1.12 -28.33 4.41
C ARG A 87 1.60 -28.04 3.00
N SER A 88 2.47 -27.05 2.81
CA SER A 88 3.03 -26.71 1.50
C SER A 88 3.87 -27.85 0.91
N LYS A 89 4.47 -28.68 1.78
CA LYS A 89 5.45 -29.73 1.41
C LYS A 89 6.63 -29.19 0.57
N HIS A 90 6.92 -27.89 0.65
CA HIS A 90 7.99 -27.25 -0.09
C HIS A 90 9.28 -27.27 0.73
N SER A 91 10.34 -27.93 0.24
CA SER A 91 11.59 -28.12 0.99
C SER A 91 12.24 -26.79 1.41
N ASP A 92 12.21 -25.80 0.53
CA ASP A 92 12.89 -24.52 0.79
C ASP A 92 12.15 -23.70 1.85
N LEU A 93 10.80 -23.75 1.86
CA LEU A 93 10.01 -23.09 2.91
C LEU A 93 10.21 -23.79 4.26
N MET A 94 10.30 -25.12 4.26
CA MET A 94 10.62 -25.88 5.47
C MET A 94 12.02 -25.54 6.00
N ALA A 95 12.99 -25.32 5.12
CA ALA A 95 14.34 -24.89 5.51
C ALA A 95 14.36 -23.45 6.06
N LEU A 96 13.48 -22.58 5.55
CA LEU A 96 13.34 -21.18 6.00
C LEU A 96 12.45 -21.02 7.23
N LEU A 97 11.74 -22.07 7.68
CA LEU A 97 10.81 -22.00 8.81
C LEU A 97 11.40 -21.31 10.06
N PRO A 98 12.63 -21.62 10.52
CA PRO A 98 13.19 -20.92 11.68
C PRO A 98 13.32 -19.40 11.49
N VAL A 99 13.66 -18.95 10.28
CA VAL A 99 13.79 -17.53 9.93
C VAL A 99 12.42 -16.86 9.87
N ILE A 100 11.42 -17.54 9.29
CA ILE A 100 10.05 -17.02 9.21
C ILE A 100 9.46 -16.83 10.61
N LEU A 101 9.68 -17.77 11.52
CA LEU A 101 9.17 -17.65 12.90
C LEU A 101 9.88 -16.52 13.67
N ASP A 102 11.19 -16.33 13.47
CA ASP A 102 11.93 -15.22 14.05
C ASP A 102 11.40 -13.86 13.56
N TRP A 103 11.14 -13.71 12.26
CA TRP A 103 10.49 -12.53 11.70
C TRP A 103 9.07 -12.32 12.23
N ASN A 104 8.28 -13.38 12.36
CA ASN A 104 6.92 -13.31 12.89
C ASN A 104 6.91 -12.81 14.35
N GLN A 105 7.80 -13.32 15.19
CA GLN A 105 7.95 -12.85 16.58
C GLN A 105 8.43 -11.39 16.65
N THR A 106 9.36 -11.01 15.78
CA THR A 106 9.85 -9.62 15.69
C THR A 106 8.73 -8.67 15.28
N TYR A 107 7.94 -9.05 14.28
CA TYR A 107 6.77 -8.30 13.84
C TYR A 107 5.74 -8.15 14.96
N PHE A 108 5.41 -9.26 15.66
CA PHE A 108 4.50 -9.22 16.80
C PHE A 108 4.93 -8.23 17.88
N GLN A 109 6.22 -8.19 18.20
CA GLN A 109 6.79 -7.24 19.17
C GLN A 109 6.75 -5.79 18.69
N ALA A 110 6.75 -5.56 17.37
CA ALA A 110 6.66 -4.22 16.79
C ALA A 110 5.22 -3.66 16.75
N ILE A 111 4.19 -4.51 16.73
CA ILE A 111 2.78 -4.08 16.63
C ILE A 111 2.40 -2.99 17.65
N PRO A 112 2.74 -3.08 18.96
CA PRO A 112 2.41 -2.02 19.92
C PRO A 112 3.06 -0.68 19.62
N ILE A 113 4.22 -0.66 18.95
CA ILE A 113 4.92 0.56 18.53
C ILE A 113 4.24 1.11 17.27
N LEU A 114 3.98 0.25 16.28
CA LEU A 114 3.31 0.63 15.04
C LEU A 114 1.92 1.24 15.29
N LYS A 115 1.18 0.72 16.27
CA LYS A 115 -0.13 1.24 16.69
C LYS A 115 -0.11 2.67 17.26
N GLN A 116 1.04 3.20 17.67
CA GLN A 116 1.12 4.54 18.28
C GLN A 116 0.88 5.65 17.25
N GLU A 117 1.09 5.36 15.97
CA GLU A 117 0.84 6.28 14.88
C GLU A 117 0.09 5.54 13.77
N SER A 118 -1.10 6.02 13.42
CA SER A 118 -1.92 5.42 12.37
C SER A 118 -2.67 6.51 11.62
N VAL A 119 -2.60 6.43 10.30
CA VAL A 119 -3.30 7.33 9.37
C VAL A 119 -4.05 6.50 8.34
N ILE A 120 -4.96 7.12 7.60
CA ILE A 120 -5.55 6.46 6.43
C ILE A 120 -4.45 6.30 5.38
N THR A 121 -4.29 5.06 4.93
CA THR A 121 -3.32 4.58 3.95
C THR A 121 -4.05 3.81 2.85
N HIS A 122 -3.41 3.61 1.71
CA HIS A 122 -3.97 2.79 0.63
C HIS A 122 -3.85 1.29 0.93
N ARG A 123 -2.75 0.89 1.58
CA ARG A 123 -2.40 -0.50 1.95
C ARG A 123 -2.21 -1.46 0.78
N ASP A 124 -2.04 -0.93 -0.43
CA ASP A 124 -1.75 -1.74 -1.63
C ASP A 124 -1.20 -0.88 -2.78
N MET A 125 -0.40 0.14 -2.46
CA MET A 125 0.00 1.15 -3.44
C MET A 125 1.23 0.71 -4.23
N HIS A 126 1.07 -0.33 -5.06
CA HIS A 126 2.08 -0.83 -5.98
C HIS A 126 1.90 -0.31 -7.41
N ILE A 127 2.86 -0.58 -8.30
CA ILE A 127 2.92 -0.02 -9.66
C ILE A 127 1.65 -0.30 -10.50
N GLN A 128 0.94 -1.39 -10.23
CA GLN A 128 -0.25 -1.75 -10.99
C GLN A 128 -1.52 -1.00 -10.53
N ASN A 129 -1.48 -0.38 -9.35
CA ASN A 129 -2.57 0.41 -8.79
C ASN A 129 -2.43 1.92 -9.06
N VAL A 130 -1.53 2.29 -9.98
CA VAL A 130 -1.35 3.67 -10.43
C VAL A 130 -1.35 3.74 -11.96
N LEU A 131 -2.38 4.39 -12.50
CA LEU A 131 -2.50 4.68 -13.93
C LEU A 131 -1.86 6.03 -14.25
N TRP A 132 -1.07 6.09 -15.32
CA TRP A 132 -0.43 7.32 -15.78
C TRP A 132 -1.12 7.82 -17.04
N ASP A 133 -1.62 9.06 -17.02
CA ASP A 133 -2.26 9.64 -18.20
C ASP A 133 -1.23 10.15 -19.23
N SER A 134 -1.72 10.67 -20.36
CA SER A 134 -0.88 11.22 -21.43
C SER A 134 -0.01 12.42 -21.02
N HIS A 135 -0.26 12.99 -19.83
CA HIS A 135 0.48 14.10 -19.24
C HIS A 135 1.41 13.63 -18.10
N SER A 136 1.62 12.32 -17.97
CA SER A 136 2.38 11.71 -16.88
C SER A 136 1.81 12.04 -15.49
N LYS A 137 0.50 12.25 -15.37
CA LYS A 137 -0.13 12.40 -14.05
C LYS A 137 -0.63 11.05 -13.54
N PRO A 138 -0.38 10.74 -12.26
CA PRO A 138 -0.85 9.51 -11.65
C PRO A 138 -2.33 9.59 -11.28
N HIS A 139 -3.04 8.48 -11.44
CA HIS A 139 -4.41 8.24 -10.99
C HIS A 139 -4.42 6.94 -10.20
N ILE A 140 -4.83 7.00 -8.93
CA ILE A 140 -4.76 5.87 -7.98
C ILE A 140 -6.08 5.11 -8.00
N ILE A 141 -5.99 3.81 -8.26
CA ILE A 141 -7.13 2.87 -8.30
C ILE A 141 -7.05 1.89 -7.14
N ASP A 142 -8.07 1.05 -6.98
CA ASP A 142 -8.06 -0.09 -6.06
C ASP A 142 -7.98 0.25 -4.56
N TRP A 143 -8.88 1.14 -4.11
CA TRP A 143 -8.97 1.61 -2.73
C TRP A 143 -9.64 0.62 -1.76
N GLU A 144 -9.89 -0.64 -2.14
CA GLU A 144 -10.65 -1.59 -1.31
C GLU A 144 -9.89 -2.04 -0.06
N SER A 145 -8.56 -2.01 -0.11
CA SER A 145 -7.68 -2.30 1.02
C SER A 145 -7.44 -1.08 1.93
N ALA A 146 -7.89 0.11 1.53
CA ALA A 146 -7.58 1.35 2.21
C ALA A 146 -8.08 1.34 3.66
N GLY A 147 -7.26 1.83 4.58
CA GLY A 147 -7.58 1.80 5.99
C GLY A 147 -6.48 2.37 6.87
N LEU A 148 -6.68 2.27 8.19
CA LEU A 148 -5.70 2.72 9.17
C LEU A 148 -4.48 1.79 9.16
N MET A 149 -3.30 2.38 8.98
CA MET A 149 -2.03 1.70 9.12
C MET A 149 -0.96 2.69 9.58
N ASN A 150 0.12 2.17 10.17
CA ASN A 150 1.31 2.98 10.38
C ASN A 150 1.87 3.41 9.00
N PRO A 151 2.09 4.72 8.76
CA PRO A 151 2.51 5.22 7.45
C PRO A 151 3.88 4.67 7.03
N MET A 152 4.80 4.48 7.98
CA MET A 152 6.11 3.89 7.69
C MET A 152 6.03 2.43 7.28
N LEU A 153 5.07 1.67 7.84
CA LEU A 153 4.83 0.31 7.40
C LEU A 153 4.36 0.27 5.94
N GLU A 154 3.54 1.24 5.51
CA GLU A 154 3.11 1.33 4.11
C GLU A 154 4.29 1.63 3.19
N ILE A 155 5.09 2.63 3.55
CA ILE A 155 6.21 3.09 2.73
C ILE A 155 7.25 1.98 2.61
N ILE A 156 7.60 1.29 3.70
CA ILE A 156 8.57 0.19 3.64
C ILE A 156 7.97 -1.00 2.90
N GLY A 157 6.71 -1.39 3.18
CA GLY A 157 6.08 -2.55 2.59
C GLY A 157 5.86 -2.42 1.08
N TYR A 158 5.21 -1.33 0.65
CA TYR A 158 4.78 -1.13 -0.73
C TYR A 158 5.69 -0.17 -1.50
N GLY A 159 6.33 0.80 -0.83
CA GLY A 159 7.29 1.69 -1.47
C GLY A 159 8.51 0.96 -2.02
N MET A 160 8.91 -0.17 -1.40
CA MET A 160 9.97 -1.02 -1.95
C MET A 160 9.59 -1.69 -3.27
N GLU A 161 8.31 -1.91 -3.55
CA GLU A 161 7.84 -2.49 -4.83
C GLU A 161 8.03 -1.53 -6.02
N TRP A 162 8.17 -0.23 -5.74
CA TRP A 162 8.56 0.77 -6.74
C TRP A 162 10.04 0.75 -7.06
N HIS A 163 10.81 -0.11 -6.40
CA HIS A 163 12.18 -0.35 -6.75
C HIS A 163 12.28 -1.56 -7.69
N TYR A 164 12.41 -1.29 -8.99
CA TYR A 164 13.05 -2.28 -9.86
C TYR A 164 14.49 -2.46 -9.37
N PHE A 165 14.99 -3.69 -9.27
CA PHE A 165 16.38 -3.99 -8.86
C PHE A 165 17.39 -3.30 -9.81
N ILE A 166 17.67 -2.02 -9.58
CA ILE A 166 18.65 -1.23 -10.34
C ILE A 166 19.99 -1.44 -9.63
N SER A 167 20.58 -2.61 -9.84
CA SER A 167 21.94 -3.01 -9.43
C SER A 167 22.23 -3.17 -7.93
N GLU A 168 23.18 -4.05 -7.63
CA GLU A 168 23.48 -4.73 -6.35
C GLU A 168 23.94 -3.86 -5.17
N SER A 169 23.61 -2.58 -5.06
CA SER A 169 24.12 -1.79 -3.92
C SER A 169 23.32 -0.59 -3.46
N LYS A 170 22.32 -0.11 -4.22
CA LYS A 170 21.60 1.13 -3.88
C LYS A 170 20.15 1.04 -4.30
N TYR A 171 19.25 1.64 -3.50
CA TYR A 171 17.81 1.67 -3.76
C TYR A 171 17.36 3.09 -4.19
N PRO A 172 17.90 3.71 -5.26
CA PRO A 172 17.70 5.13 -5.55
C PRO A 172 16.24 5.54 -5.73
N LEU A 173 15.39 4.66 -6.27
CA LEU A 173 13.94 4.94 -6.40
C LEU A 173 13.25 4.97 -5.04
N PHE A 174 13.57 4.02 -4.15
CA PHE A 174 13.03 4.00 -2.79
C PHE A 174 13.56 5.16 -1.95
N GLU A 175 14.85 5.49 -2.08
CA GLU A 175 15.45 6.65 -1.43
C GLU A 175 14.76 7.95 -1.88
N GLU A 176 14.44 8.11 -3.18
CA GLU A 176 13.71 9.27 -3.67
C GLU A 176 12.28 9.34 -3.11
N ILE A 177 11.58 8.20 -2.99
CA ILE A 177 10.27 8.13 -2.29
C ILE A 177 10.44 8.60 -0.84
N ALA A 178 11.41 8.04 -0.12
CA ALA A 178 11.67 8.34 1.28
C ALA A 178 12.12 9.80 1.54
N HIS A 179 12.65 10.49 0.53
CA HIS A 179 12.96 11.93 0.64
C HIS A 179 11.73 12.84 0.57
N HIS A 180 10.61 12.37 -0.01
CA HIS A 180 9.43 13.20 -0.28
C HIS A 180 8.24 12.89 0.64
N ILE A 181 8.41 11.97 1.59
CA ILE A 181 7.45 11.72 2.67
C ILE A 181 7.63 12.73 3.83
N PRO A 182 6.60 12.95 4.67
CA PRO A 182 6.68 13.85 5.82
C PRO A 182 7.88 13.53 6.73
N SER A 183 8.65 14.55 7.08
CA SER A 183 9.82 14.41 7.96
C SER A 183 9.45 13.97 9.39
N THR A 184 8.17 14.01 9.76
CA THR A 184 7.68 13.56 11.07
C THR A 184 7.75 12.06 11.27
N TYR A 185 8.03 11.30 10.21
CA TYR A 185 8.19 9.84 10.28
C TYR A 185 9.60 9.38 10.71
N PHE A 186 10.56 10.31 10.88
CA PHE A 186 11.94 10.03 11.26
C PHE A 186 12.41 10.85 12.47
#